data_AF-A0A7J6S2M1-F1
#
_entry.id   AF-A0A7J6S2M1-F1
#
_cell.length_a   1.000
_cell.length_b   1.000
_cell.length_c   1.000
_cell.angle_alpha   90.00
_cell.angle_beta   90.00
_cell.angle_gamma   90.00
#
_symmetry.space_group_name_H-M   'P 1'
#
loop_
_entity.id
_entity.type
_entity.pdbx_description
1 polymer ?
#
loop_
_entity_poly.entity_id
_entity_poly.type
_entity_poly.pdbx_seq_one_letter_code
_entity_poly.pdbx_strand_id
1 'polypeptide(L)'
;MIHIFDHALGFREPIPAGDGEVPVFSFGANMSLASLKSRGVPVSDDREPIRATLDDHELAFNLAPTHTAAYEGHYANVRPKQGAKVHGVVVWFPPAGLRELDTREGPSYDRRWTQVTPYATSAAEPIKVMIYVQTQSFPGVSVLKDGLPGRRYLMTLVTGADRAGLLPEWIEHLRSSPYRPYEQFDWDDEDHKRELLQREYTADEIIGSHKSRDPLLVSILGVVILLPTSLEPAELNVFTALEDLTLATATRVAYEPPPKDALALTAEQRGFVESILCSLARFPGARIMGHLPSYCEFWPTLTQYS
;
A
#
# COMPACT_ATOMS: atom_id res chain seq x y z
N MET A 1 28.20 5.52 8.85
CA MET A 1 27.93 5.37 10.30
C MET A 1 26.53 5.93 10.53
N ILE A 2 25.51 5.08 10.69
CA ILE A 2 24.14 5.55 10.93
C ILE A 2 24.03 5.84 12.42
N HIS A 3 23.95 7.12 12.78
CA HIS A 3 23.56 7.51 14.12
C HIS A 3 22.11 7.08 14.33
N ILE A 4 21.90 6.18 15.30
CA ILE A 4 20.57 5.86 15.82
C ILE A 4 20.22 7.01 16.77
N PHE A 5 19.37 7.92 16.32
CA PHE A 5 18.86 9.00 17.17
C PHE A 5 17.55 8.57 17.80
N ASP A 6 17.45 8.73 19.12
CA ASP A 6 16.23 8.49 19.89
C ASP A 6 15.27 9.68 19.67
N HIS A 7 14.53 9.64 18.57
CA HIS A 7 13.53 10.65 18.23
C HIS A 7 12.14 10.00 18.22
N ALA A 8 11.17 10.66 18.86
CA ALA A 8 9.78 10.19 18.94
C ALA A 8 9.07 10.14 17.58
N LEU A 9 9.66 10.74 16.53
CA LEU A 9 9.21 10.78 15.15
C LEU A 9 10.43 10.58 14.23
N GLY A 10 10.21 10.08 13.03
CA GLY A 10 11.23 9.93 11.99
C GLY A 10 11.99 11.24 11.76
N PHE A 11 13.30 11.13 11.60
CA PHE A 11 14.19 12.26 11.41
C PHE A 11 13.97 12.88 10.02
N ARG A 12 13.63 14.16 9.97
CA ARG A 12 13.46 14.89 8.71
C ARG A 12 14.55 15.93 8.55
N GLU A 13 15.46 15.67 7.62
CA GLU A 13 16.46 16.66 7.25
C GLU A 13 15.77 17.93 6.70
N PRO A 14 16.32 19.11 7.03
CA PRO A 14 15.79 20.37 6.56
C PRO A 14 15.92 20.44 5.04
N ILE A 15 14.89 21.01 4.43
CA ILE A 15 14.91 21.41 3.02
C ILE A 15 15.56 22.80 2.99
N PRO A 16 16.59 23.03 2.15
CA PRO A 16 17.15 24.37 1.98
C PRO A 16 16.05 25.39 1.69
N ALA A 17 16.13 26.58 2.30
CA ALA A 17 15.13 27.63 2.12
C ALA A 17 15.06 28.06 0.64
N GLY A 18 13.83 28.16 0.11
CA GLY A 18 13.54 28.61 -1.25
C GLY A 18 12.25 28.00 -1.79
N ASP A 19 11.75 28.57 -2.88
CA ASP A 19 10.55 28.08 -3.58
C ASP A 19 10.85 26.98 -4.62
N GLY A 20 12.08 26.43 -4.57
CA GLY A 20 12.58 25.47 -5.52
C GLY A 20 11.97 24.07 -5.34
N GLU A 21 11.92 23.33 -6.44
CA GLU A 21 11.50 21.93 -6.42
C GLU A 21 12.56 21.04 -5.76
N VAL A 22 12.09 20.04 -5.01
CA VAL A 22 12.95 19.12 -4.28
C VAL A 22 13.01 17.78 -5.02
N PRO A 23 14.20 17.31 -5.42
CA PRO A 23 14.35 16.01 -6.03
C PRO A 23 14.26 14.91 -4.96
N VAL A 24 13.36 13.94 -5.16
CA VAL A 24 13.18 12.78 -4.29
C VAL A 24 13.42 11.51 -5.11
N PHE A 25 14.28 10.63 -4.62
CA PHE A 25 14.53 9.33 -5.24
C PHE A 25 13.53 8.29 -4.73
N SER A 26 12.71 7.83 -5.66
CA SER A 26 11.66 6.84 -5.43
C SER A 26 12.14 5.47 -5.93
N PHE A 27 12.18 4.49 -5.03
CA PHE A 27 12.50 3.07 -5.34
C PHE A 27 11.32 2.13 -5.01
N GLY A 28 10.23 2.69 -4.49
CA GLY A 28 9.02 1.98 -4.07
C GLY A 28 7.82 2.22 -5.00
N ALA A 29 6.61 2.17 -4.45
CA ALA A 29 5.36 2.45 -5.20
C ALA A 29 5.30 3.87 -5.80
N ASN A 30 6.15 4.79 -5.32
CA ASN A 30 6.25 6.17 -5.81
C ASN A 30 7.03 6.31 -7.13
N MET A 31 7.57 5.24 -7.72
CA MET A 31 8.27 5.29 -9.03
C MET A 31 7.37 5.75 -10.20
N SER A 32 6.05 5.63 -10.06
CA SER A 32 5.08 5.98 -11.10
C SER A 32 4.48 7.37 -10.86
N LEU A 33 4.73 8.31 -11.78
CA LEU A 33 4.08 9.63 -11.75
C LEU A 33 2.56 9.53 -11.75
N ALA A 34 2.00 8.58 -12.52
CA ALA A 34 0.56 8.34 -12.55
C ALA A 34 0.04 7.91 -11.17
N SER A 35 0.80 7.11 -10.42
CA SER A 35 0.45 6.71 -9.04
C SER A 35 0.55 7.87 -8.05
N LEU A 36 1.52 8.77 -8.21
CA LEU A 36 1.63 9.99 -7.40
C LEU A 36 0.44 10.92 -7.68
N LYS A 37 0.14 11.19 -8.95
CA LYS A 37 -0.98 12.04 -9.38
C LYS A 37 -2.34 11.47 -8.95
N SER A 38 -2.56 10.15 -9.06
CA SER A 38 -3.82 9.51 -8.62
C SER A 38 -4.05 9.58 -7.12
N ARG A 39 -2.97 9.73 -6.33
CA ARG A 39 -3.02 9.97 -4.89
C ARG A 39 -3.10 11.46 -4.55
N GLY A 40 -3.25 12.33 -5.54
CA GLY A 40 -3.31 13.77 -5.32
C GLY A 40 -2.00 14.35 -4.79
N VAL A 41 -0.85 13.73 -5.09
CA VAL A 41 0.48 14.26 -4.75
C VAL A 41 0.97 15.11 -5.93
N PRO A 42 1.04 16.46 -5.80
CA PRO A 42 1.62 17.31 -6.83
C PRO A 42 3.08 16.94 -7.13
N VAL A 43 3.44 16.93 -8.40
CA VAL A 43 4.81 16.74 -8.90
C VAL A 43 5.12 17.88 -9.88
N SER A 44 6.39 18.09 -10.18
CA SER A 44 6.80 19.05 -11.20
C SER A 44 6.17 18.73 -12.56
N ASP A 45 5.67 19.76 -13.25
CA ASP A 45 5.29 19.67 -14.66
C ASP A 45 6.43 20.15 -15.59
N ASP A 46 7.49 20.77 -15.02
CA ASP A 46 8.61 21.36 -15.76
C ASP A 46 9.84 20.43 -15.84
N ARG A 47 9.87 19.36 -15.04
CA ARG A 47 11.01 18.43 -14.95
C ARG A 47 10.61 16.98 -15.16
N GLU A 48 11.21 16.39 -16.17
CA GLU A 48 11.07 14.97 -16.47
C GLU A 48 11.78 14.10 -15.41
N PRO A 49 11.18 12.96 -14.98
CA PRO A 49 11.81 12.03 -14.06
C PRO A 49 13.16 11.48 -14.58
N ILE A 50 14.16 11.37 -13.70
CA ILE A 50 15.48 10.81 -14.05
C ILE A 50 15.66 9.43 -13.42
N ARG A 51 15.96 8.43 -14.25
CA ARG A 51 16.34 7.09 -13.79
C ARG A 51 17.73 7.11 -13.17
N ALA A 52 17.88 6.53 -11.99
CA ALA A 52 19.14 6.54 -11.26
C ALA A 52 19.31 5.28 -10.40
N THR A 53 20.53 5.07 -9.90
CA THR A 53 20.85 4.08 -8.87
C THR A 53 21.24 4.74 -7.57
N LEU A 54 20.77 4.19 -6.45
CA LEU A 54 21.31 4.41 -5.13
C LEU A 54 22.34 3.32 -4.86
N ASP A 55 23.61 3.71 -4.86
CA ASP A 55 24.74 2.80 -4.68
C ASP A 55 24.95 2.47 -3.19
N ASP A 56 25.58 1.33 -2.92
CA ASP A 56 25.86 0.78 -1.59
C ASP A 56 24.61 0.56 -0.72
N HIS A 57 23.47 0.30 -1.36
CA HIS A 57 22.20 -0.04 -0.73
C HIS A 57 21.56 -1.25 -1.40
N GLU A 58 20.80 -2.02 -0.63
CA GLU A 58 19.89 -3.03 -1.16
C GLU A 58 18.44 -2.71 -0.86
N LEU A 59 17.56 -3.19 -1.76
CA LEU A 59 16.13 -3.21 -1.54
C LEU A 59 15.83 -4.29 -0.49
N ALA A 60 15.10 -3.92 0.55
CA ALA A 60 14.66 -4.84 1.59
C ALA A 60 13.15 -4.74 1.79
N PHE A 61 12.47 -5.88 1.90
CA PHE A 61 11.07 -5.94 2.27
C PHE A 61 10.95 -6.16 3.77
N ASN A 62 11.22 -5.12 4.55
CA ASN A 62 11.32 -5.20 6.00
C ASN A 62 10.36 -4.26 6.76
N LEU A 63 9.42 -3.63 6.05
CA LEU A 63 8.40 -2.78 6.64
C LEU A 63 7.11 -3.56 6.80
N ALA A 64 6.82 -3.97 8.03
CA ALA A 64 5.60 -4.67 8.38
C ALA A 64 4.71 -3.72 9.21
N PRO A 65 3.66 -3.11 8.62
CA PRO A 65 2.68 -2.38 9.41
C PRO A 65 1.97 -3.37 10.37
N THR A 66 2.00 -3.06 11.67
CA THR A 66 1.59 -3.99 12.75
C THR A 66 0.10 -3.93 13.05
N HIS A 67 -0.58 -2.85 12.65
CA HIS A 67 -2.00 -2.62 12.87
C HIS A 67 -2.61 -2.03 11.60
N THR A 68 -2.90 -2.89 10.64
CA THR A 68 -3.59 -2.48 9.42
C THR A 68 -4.62 -3.55 9.08
N ALA A 69 -5.85 -3.09 8.90
CA ALA A 69 -6.95 -3.90 8.40
C ALA A 69 -6.75 -4.40 6.96
N ALA A 70 -5.69 -3.94 6.29
CA ALA A 70 -5.35 -4.27 4.91
C ALA A 70 -3.89 -4.77 4.80
N TYR A 71 -3.53 -5.79 5.57
CA TYR A 71 -2.18 -6.36 5.56
C TYR A 71 -1.97 -7.32 4.39
N GLU A 72 -1.11 -6.95 3.44
CA GLU A 72 -0.78 -7.80 2.28
C GLU A 72 0.65 -8.37 2.34
N GLY A 73 1.47 -7.98 3.32
CA GLY A 73 2.87 -8.40 3.44
C GLY A 73 3.80 -7.23 3.81
N HIS A 74 5.09 -7.38 3.51
CA HIS A 74 6.10 -6.38 3.82
C HIS A 74 6.27 -5.36 2.68
N TYR A 75 6.50 -4.10 3.03
CA TYR A 75 6.74 -3.02 2.07
C TYR A 75 8.23 -2.75 1.89
N ALA A 76 8.57 -2.10 0.78
CA ALA A 76 9.93 -1.82 0.38
C ALA A 76 10.56 -0.75 1.27
N ASN A 77 11.81 -0.99 1.61
CA ASN A 77 12.74 -0.07 2.25
C ASN A 77 14.11 -0.22 1.57
N VAL A 78 15.06 0.59 1.99
CA VAL A 78 16.47 0.39 1.65
C VAL A 78 17.32 0.28 2.90
N ARG A 79 18.37 -0.52 2.83
CA ARG A 79 19.40 -0.58 3.88
C ARG A 79 20.80 -0.60 3.28
N PRO A 80 21.83 -0.16 4.01
CA PRO A 80 23.19 -0.20 3.51
C PRO A 80 23.65 -1.62 3.17
N LYS A 81 24.23 -1.79 1.99
CA LYS A 81 24.94 -3.00 1.57
C LYS A 81 25.97 -2.64 0.51
N GLN A 82 27.24 -2.70 0.90
CA GLN A 82 28.34 -2.33 0.02
C GLN A 82 28.32 -3.13 -1.29
N GLY A 83 28.47 -2.43 -2.42
CA GLY A 83 28.47 -2.99 -3.76
C GLY A 83 27.08 -3.34 -4.32
N ALA A 84 26.01 -3.25 -3.52
CA ALA A 84 24.65 -3.37 -4.02
C ALA A 84 24.16 -2.05 -4.63
N LYS A 85 23.16 -2.13 -5.49
CA LYS A 85 22.53 -0.98 -6.15
C LYS A 85 21.01 -1.14 -6.08
N VAL A 86 20.32 -0.07 -5.70
CA VAL A 86 18.87 0.03 -5.81
C VAL A 86 18.54 0.94 -6.97
N HIS A 87 17.71 0.49 -7.88
CA HIS A 87 17.31 1.27 -9.04
C HIS A 87 15.99 1.98 -8.75
N GLY A 88 15.85 3.20 -9.24
CA GLY A 88 14.68 4.00 -9.01
C GLY A 88 14.63 5.24 -9.88
N VAL A 89 13.76 6.17 -9.51
CA VAL A 89 13.45 7.37 -10.27
C VAL A 89 13.55 8.60 -9.38
N VAL A 90 14.30 9.59 -9.81
CA VAL A 90 14.29 10.93 -9.24
C VAL A 90 13.07 11.67 -9.78
N VAL A 91 12.20 12.11 -8.88
CA VAL A 91 11.01 12.91 -9.18
C VAL A 91 11.13 14.25 -8.45
N TRP A 92 10.74 15.34 -9.12
CA TRP A 92 10.79 16.68 -8.55
C TRP A 92 9.45 17.05 -7.95
N PHE A 93 9.49 17.51 -6.71
CA PHE A 93 8.30 17.90 -5.96
C PHE A 93 8.31 19.41 -5.69
N PRO A 94 7.27 20.15 -6.10
CA PRO A 94 7.08 21.50 -5.58
C PRO A 94 6.83 21.43 -4.06
N PRO A 95 6.98 22.55 -3.31
CA PRO A 95 6.79 22.54 -1.86
C PRO A 95 5.45 21.95 -1.38
N ALA A 96 4.36 22.16 -2.13
CA ALA A 96 3.06 21.55 -1.84
C ALA A 96 3.07 20.03 -2.03
N GLY A 97 3.69 19.55 -3.11
CA GLY A 97 3.87 18.14 -3.40
C GLY A 97 4.66 17.41 -2.33
N LEU A 98 5.75 18.03 -1.88
CA LEU A 98 6.59 17.45 -0.85
C LEU A 98 5.87 17.37 0.51
N ARG A 99 5.06 18.37 0.86
CA ARG A 99 4.23 18.34 2.10
C ARG A 99 3.17 17.23 2.06
N GLU A 100 2.56 17.01 0.90
CA GLU A 100 1.60 15.92 0.73
C GLU A 100 2.29 14.56 0.81
N LEU A 101 3.45 14.41 0.16
CA LEU A 101 4.27 13.19 0.26
C LEU A 101 4.68 12.92 1.71
N ASP A 102 5.16 13.95 2.40
CA ASP A 102 5.48 13.93 3.82
C ASP A 102 4.30 13.47 4.71
N THR A 103 3.08 13.85 4.36
CA THR A 103 1.88 13.44 5.10
C THR A 103 1.59 11.95 4.87
N ARG A 104 1.87 11.44 3.67
CA ARG A 104 1.62 10.05 3.26
C ARG A 104 2.65 9.05 3.77
N GLU A 105 3.93 9.39 3.70
CA GLU A 105 4.99 8.58 4.32
C GLU A 105 4.87 8.64 5.85
N GLY A 106 4.18 9.67 6.37
CA GLY A 106 3.84 9.80 7.77
C GLY A 106 5.06 10.05 8.65
N PRO A 107 4.89 10.05 9.98
CA PRO A 107 5.97 10.32 10.91
C PRO A 107 7.00 9.18 10.97
N SER A 108 6.71 8.02 10.40
CA SER A 108 7.52 6.82 10.60
C SER A 108 8.78 6.76 9.72
N TYR A 109 8.81 7.45 8.59
CA TYR A 109 9.98 7.48 7.70
C TYR A 109 10.91 8.63 8.04
N ASP A 110 12.21 8.34 8.06
CA ASP A 110 13.24 9.37 7.97
C ASP A 110 13.27 9.91 6.55
N ARG A 111 13.41 11.23 6.43
CA ARG A 111 13.70 11.88 5.14
C ARG A 111 15.13 12.41 5.18
N ARG A 112 16.00 11.87 4.33
CA ARG A 112 17.44 12.16 4.34
C ARG A 112 17.96 12.52 2.96
N TRP A 113 18.89 13.46 2.91
CA TRP A 113 19.65 13.74 1.71
C TRP A 113 20.65 12.62 1.45
N THR A 114 20.75 12.20 0.19
CA THR A 114 21.74 11.25 -0.31
C THR A 114 22.14 11.64 -1.72
N GLN A 115 23.01 10.85 -2.34
CA GLN A 115 23.40 10.98 -3.74
C GLN A 115 22.97 9.74 -4.52
N VAL A 116 22.51 9.96 -5.75
CA VAL A 116 22.17 8.90 -6.69
C VAL A 116 22.88 9.12 -8.01
N THR A 117 23.20 8.02 -8.70
CA THR A 117 23.93 8.02 -9.96
C THR A 117 22.93 7.89 -11.11
N PRO A 118 22.76 8.89 -11.99
CA PRO A 118 21.88 8.77 -13.16
C PRO A 118 22.29 7.64 -14.10
N TYR A 119 21.34 7.04 -14.81
CA TYR A 119 21.63 5.99 -15.79
C TYR A 119 22.43 6.47 -16.99
N ALA A 120 22.36 7.75 -17.35
CA ALA A 120 23.07 8.29 -18.49
C ALA A 120 24.59 8.29 -18.25
N THR A 121 25.33 7.82 -19.26
CA THR A 121 26.66 7.21 -19.17
C THR A 121 27.82 8.15 -18.78
N SER A 122 28.73 7.58 -17.98
CA SER A 122 30.16 7.88 -17.75
C SER A 122 30.63 9.26 -17.26
N ALA A 123 29.76 10.27 -17.11
CA ALA A 123 30.17 11.55 -16.53
C ALA A 123 29.04 12.35 -15.85
N ALA A 124 27.85 11.76 -15.69
CA ALA A 124 26.76 12.45 -15.00
C ALA A 124 27.14 12.63 -13.52
N GLU A 125 27.22 13.87 -13.08
CA GLU A 125 27.44 14.18 -11.67
C GLU A 125 26.35 13.53 -10.82
N PRO A 126 26.70 12.95 -9.66
CA PRO A 126 25.70 12.42 -8.73
C PRO A 126 24.68 13.48 -8.37
N ILE A 127 23.40 13.13 -8.44
CA ILE A 127 22.31 14.05 -8.09
C ILE A 127 22.09 13.96 -6.58
N LYS A 128 22.14 15.10 -5.89
CA LYS A 128 21.71 15.18 -4.50
C LYS A 128 20.19 15.11 -4.43
N VAL A 129 19.67 14.13 -3.71
CA VAL A 129 18.23 13.81 -3.64
C VAL A 129 17.80 13.50 -2.22
N MET A 130 16.52 13.67 -1.92
CA MET A 130 15.91 13.12 -0.72
C MET A 130 15.51 11.66 -0.92
N ILE A 131 15.64 10.84 0.11
CA ILE A 131 15.03 9.51 0.20
C ILE A 131 14.17 9.41 1.45
N TYR A 132 13.12 8.59 1.37
CA TYR A 132 12.35 8.16 2.53
C TYR A 132 12.80 6.76 2.91
N VAL A 133 13.31 6.61 4.12
CA VAL A 133 13.83 5.35 4.65
C VAL A 133 13.35 5.19 6.07
N GLN A 134 12.88 4.00 6.42
CA GLN A 134 12.47 3.75 7.79
C GLN A 134 13.58 3.00 8.52
N THR A 135 14.22 3.68 9.48
CA THR A 135 15.40 3.17 10.19
C THR A 135 15.08 2.59 11.56
N GLN A 136 13.86 2.81 12.06
CA GLN A 136 13.42 2.42 13.40
C GLN A 136 11.98 1.93 13.38
N SER A 137 11.64 1.08 14.34
CA SER A 137 10.24 0.68 14.56
C SER A 137 9.49 1.81 15.28
N PHE A 138 8.25 2.05 14.87
CA PHE A 138 7.34 3.01 15.47
C PHE A 138 6.06 2.28 15.91
N PRO A 139 5.26 2.83 16.85
CA PRO A 139 3.92 2.31 17.11
C PRO A 139 3.13 2.21 15.80
N GLY A 140 2.62 1.02 15.46
CA GLY A 140 1.90 0.77 14.20
C GLY A 140 2.75 0.30 13.01
N VAL A 141 4.09 0.41 13.06
CA VAL A 141 4.98 -0.09 12.00
C VAL A 141 6.25 -0.70 12.58
N SER A 142 6.45 -1.98 12.28
CA SER A 142 7.63 -2.73 12.66
C SER A 142 8.67 -2.77 11.55
N VAL A 143 9.88 -2.32 11.88
CA VAL A 143 11.11 -2.62 11.13
C VAL A 143 11.81 -3.75 11.85
N LEU A 144 11.21 -4.94 11.82
CA LEU A 144 11.63 -6.04 12.70
C LEU A 144 12.40 -7.14 11.99
N LYS A 145 12.11 -7.41 10.71
CA LYS A 145 12.69 -8.54 9.98
C LYS A 145 12.40 -8.45 8.49
N ASP A 146 13.29 -9.00 7.67
CA ASP A 146 12.97 -9.27 6.27
C ASP A 146 11.79 -10.23 6.18
N GLY A 147 10.85 -9.91 5.30
CA GLY A 147 9.70 -10.73 4.98
C GLY A 147 9.40 -10.70 3.48
N LEU A 148 8.28 -11.29 3.09
CA LEU A 148 7.86 -11.28 1.69
C LEU A 148 6.91 -10.11 1.42
N PRO A 149 7.06 -9.42 0.28
CA PRO A 149 6.04 -8.48 -0.18
C PRO A 149 4.76 -9.19 -0.55
N GLY A 150 3.63 -8.49 -0.44
CA GLY A 150 2.39 -8.94 -1.06
C GLY A 150 2.50 -8.95 -2.57
N ARG A 151 1.82 -9.88 -3.24
CA ARG A 151 1.84 -10.00 -4.70
C ARG A 151 1.48 -8.68 -5.41
N ARG A 152 0.38 -8.05 -5.00
CA ARG A 152 -0.07 -6.74 -5.56
C ARG A 152 0.99 -5.66 -5.40
N TYR A 153 1.60 -5.59 -4.22
CA TYR A 153 2.64 -4.61 -3.95
C TYR A 153 3.88 -4.83 -4.81
N LEU A 154 4.37 -6.07 -4.92
CA LEU A 154 5.49 -6.39 -5.80
C LEU A 154 5.20 -6.04 -7.26
N MET A 155 3.99 -6.37 -7.74
CA MET A 155 3.58 -6.02 -9.10
C MET A 155 3.45 -4.50 -9.32
N THR A 156 3.15 -3.73 -8.26
CA THR A 156 3.20 -2.26 -8.31
C THR A 156 4.64 -1.78 -8.53
N LEU A 157 5.64 -2.39 -7.88
CA LEU A 157 7.05 -2.09 -8.09
C LEU A 157 7.50 -2.46 -9.51
N VAL A 158 7.17 -3.67 -9.97
CA VAL A 158 7.48 -4.13 -11.33
C VAL A 158 6.88 -3.19 -12.38
N THR A 159 5.60 -2.85 -12.25
CA THR A 159 4.90 -1.95 -13.19
C THR A 159 5.48 -0.54 -13.15
N GLY A 160 5.82 -0.03 -11.96
CA GLY A 160 6.47 1.27 -11.80
C GLY A 160 7.85 1.31 -12.46
N ALA A 161 8.66 0.28 -12.24
CA ALA A 161 9.99 0.13 -12.84
C ALA A 161 9.93 0.02 -14.37
N ASP A 162 9.01 -0.79 -14.89
CA ASP A 162 8.78 -1.01 -16.32
C ASP A 162 8.33 0.29 -17.02
N ARG A 163 7.32 0.96 -16.48
CA ARG A 163 6.83 2.25 -17.03
C ARG A 163 7.85 3.37 -16.96
N ALA A 164 8.70 3.38 -15.93
CA ALA A 164 9.81 4.32 -15.83
C ALA A 164 10.97 3.99 -16.78
N GLY A 165 10.96 2.81 -17.40
CA GLY A 165 12.06 2.32 -18.23
C GLY A 165 13.34 2.10 -17.45
N LEU A 166 13.25 1.54 -16.24
CA LEU A 166 14.42 1.11 -15.47
C LEU A 166 15.18 -0.01 -16.21
N LEU A 167 16.40 -0.33 -15.74
CA LEU A 167 17.23 -1.32 -16.43
C LEU A 167 16.53 -2.70 -16.47
N PRO A 168 16.56 -3.43 -17.60
CA PRO A 168 15.87 -4.72 -17.74
C PRO A 168 16.26 -5.74 -16.67
N GLU A 169 17.54 -5.80 -16.29
CA GLU A 169 18.05 -6.70 -15.25
C GLU A 169 17.46 -6.40 -13.87
N TRP A 170 17.17 -5.13 -13.56
CA TRP A 170 16.50 -4.74 -12.33
C TRP A 170 15.02 -5.12 -12.35
N ILE A 171 14.36 -4.92 -13.48
CA ILE A 171 12.96 -5.31 -13.64
C ILE A 171 12.83 -6.83 -13.50
N GLU A 172 13.76 -7.60 -14.07
CA GLU A 172 13.79 -9.06 -13.93
C GLU A 172 14.09 -9.50 -12.50
N HIS A 173 14.99 -8.79 -11.80
CA HIS A 173 15.20 -8.99 -10.37
C HIS A 173 13.92 -8.80 -9.54
N LEU A 174 13.12 -7.76 -9.84
CA LEU A 174 11.83 -7.55 -9.18
C LEU A 174 10.81 -8.64 -9.56
N ARG A 175 10.73 -9.06 -10.83
CA ARG A 175 9.81 -10.11 -11.30
C ARG A 175 10.11 -11.48 -10.70
N SER A 176 11.38 -11.78 -10.49
CA SER A 176 11.84 -13.04 -9.89
C SER A 176 11.85 -13.03 -8.35
N SER A 177 11.57 -11.87 -7.73
CA SER A 177 11.51 -11.77 -6.28
C SER A 177 10.36 -12.61 -5.72
N PRO A 178 10.58 -13.39 -4.64
CA PRO A 178 9.52 -14.14 -4.01
C PRO A 178 8.48 -13.19 -3.39
N TYR A 179 7.22 -13.62 -3.39
CA TYR A 179 6.12 -12.85 -2.81
C TYR A 179 5.22 -13.75 -1.96
N ARG A 180 4.46 -13.12 -1.06
CA ARG A 180 3.40 -13.76 -0.31
C ARG A 180 2.17 -13.93 -1.23
N PRO A 181 1.65 -15.15 -1.40
CA PRO A 181 0.44 -15.36 -2.18
C PRO A 181 -0.76 -14.66 -1.53
N TYR A 182 -1.79 -14.41 -2.31
CA TYR A 182 -3.07 -13.94 -1.76
C TYR A 182 -3.62 -14.97 -0.78
N GLU A 183 -4.16 -14.47 0.32
CA GLU A 183 -4.99 -15.28 1.20
C GLU A 183 -6.37 -15.43 0.56
N GLN A 184 -6.90 -16.64 0.61
CA GLN A 184 -8.26 -16.93 0.18
C GLN A 184 -9.16 -16.99 1.41
N PHE A 185 -10.33 -16.37 1.31
CA PHE A 185 -11.32 -16.49 2.36
C PHE A 185 -11.92 -17.90 2.32
N ASP A 186 -11.91 -18.59 3.45
CA ASP A 186 -12.49 -19.93 3.55
C ASP A 186 -14.00 -19.80 3.66
N TRP A 187 -14.67 -19.90 2.50
CA TRP A 187 -16.12 -19.90 2.38
C TRP A 187 -16.75 -21.17 2.93
N ASP A 188 -15.97 -22.24 3.10
CA ASP A 188 -16.47 -23.53 3.57
C ASP A 188 -16.30 -23.74 5.08
N ASP A 189 -15.61 -22.83 5.76
CA ASP A 189 -15.50 -22.80 7.22
C ASP A 189 -16.89 -22.72 7.87
N GLU A 190 -17.20 -23.67 8.75
CA GLU A 190 -18.52 -23.81 9.37
C GLU A 190 -18.86 -22.67 10.33
N ASP A 191 -17.85 -22.06 10.97
CA ASP A 191 -18.06 -20.91 11.84
C ASP A 191 -18.39 -19.68 11.01
N HIS A 192 -17.66 -19.42 9.92
CA HIS A 192 -17.98 -18.36 8.96
C HIS A 192 -19.37 -18.54 8.36
N LYS A 193 -19.73 -19.75 7.89
CA LYS A 193 -21.06 -20.03 7.34
C LYS A 193 -22.17 -19.70 8.35
N ARG A 194 -22.00 -20.13 9.60
CA ARG A 194 -22.96 -19.85 10.68
C ARG A 194 -23.11 -18.36 10.93
N GLU A 195 -22.00 -17.61 10.95
CA GLU A 195 -22.02 -16.15 11.16
C GLU A 195 -22.64 -15.41 9.95
N LEU A 196 -22.32 -15.81 8.72
CA LEU A 196 -22.89 -15.24 7.50
C LEU A 196 -24.41 -15.45 7.43
N LEU A 197 -24.89 -16.67 7.72
CA LEU A 197 -26.30 -17.02 7.68
C LEU A 197 -27.11 -16.51 8.89
N GLN A 198 -26.45 -15.97 9.91
CA GLN A 198 -27.13 -15.47 11.10
C GLN A 198 -28.08 -14.32 10.79
N ARG A 199 -27.72 -13.47 9.82
CA ARG A 199 -28.50 -12.29 9.46
C ARG A 199 -28.23 -11.83 8.04
N GLU A 200 -29.32 -11.53 7.34
CA GLU A 200 -29.31 -10.74 6.12
C GLU A 200 -29.35 -9.24 6.47
N TYR A 201 -28.48 -8.46 5.85
CA TYR A 201 -28.42 -7.01 5.96
C TYR A 201 -28.85 -6.35 4.65
N THR A 202 -29.38 -5.14 4.76
CA THR A 202 -29.60 -4.23 3.63
C THR A 202 -28.45 -3.24 3.48
N ALA A 203 -28.24 -2.71 2.28
CA ALA A 203 -27.26 -1.64 2.05
C ALA A 203 -27.55 -0.40 2.92
N ASP A 204 -28.83 -0.06 3.09
CA ASP A 204 -29.26 1.08 3.91
C ASP A 204 -28.86 0.94 5.39
N GLU A 205 -28.89 -0.28 5.95
CA GLU A 205 -28.43 -0.52 7.32
C GLU A 205 -26.93 -0.29 7.47
N ILE A 206 -26.13 -0.73 6.48
CA ILE A 206 -24.68 -0.52 6.48
C ILE A 206 -24.36 0.96 6.39
N ILE A 207 -24.98 1.68 5.43
CA ILE A 207 -24.80 3.12 5.25
C ILE A 207 -25.27 3.90 6.50
N GLY A 208 -26.39 3.49 7.08
CA GLY A 208 -26.94 4.08 8.30
C GLY A 208 -25.94 4.02 9.46
N SER A 209 -25.21 2.92 9.60
CA SER A 209 -24.21 2.70 10.64
C SER A 209 -23.04 3.70 10.59
N HIS A 210 -22.68 4.19 9.39
CA HIS A 210 -21.60 5.18 9.23
C HIS A 210 -21.96 6.55 9.80
N LYS A 211 -23.26 6.86 9.89
CA LYS A 211 -23.75 8.13 10.45
C LYS A 211 -23.68 8.15 11.97
N SER A 212 -24.00 7.03 12.62
CA SER A 212 -23.93 6.92 14.08
C SER A 212 -22.50 6.66 14.57
N ARG A 213 -21.64 6.07 13.73
CA ARG A 213 -20.28 5.58 14.07
C ARG A 213 -20.25 4.60 15.23
N ASP A 214 -21.40 4.02 15.58
CA ASP A 214 -21.56 3.03 16.63
C ASP A 214 -22.86 2.24 16.40
N PRO A 215 -22.78 0.94 16.06
CA PRO A 215 -21.61 0.23 15.53
C PRO A 215 -21.20 0.69 14.12
N LEU A 216 -19.94 0.51 13.69
CA LEU A 216 -19.51 0.73 12.30
C LEU A 216 -19.54 -0.59 11.52
N LEU A 217 -20.45 -0.70 10.55
CA LEU A 217 -20.55 -1.84 9.64
C LEU A 217 -19.89 -1.54 8.30
N VAL A 218 -19.19 -2.53 7.75
CA VAL A 218 -18.68 -2.49 6.37
C VAL A 218 -19.05 -3.78 5.65
N SER A 219 -19.15 -3.73 4.32
CA SER A 219 -19.27 -4.93 3.47
C SER A 219 -18.05 -5.09 2.58
N ILE A 220 -17.61 -6.33 2.38
CA ILE A 220 -16.64 -6.71 1.35
C ILE A 220 -16.98 -8.11 0.84
N LEU A 221 -17.11 -8.26 -0.48
CA LEU A 221 -17.65 -9.47 -1.14
C LEU A 221 -18.98 -9.94 -0.52
N GLY A 222 -19.80 -8.98 -0.09
CA GLY A 222 -21.07 -9.24 0.58
C GLY A 222 -20.98 -9.74 2.02
N VAL A 223 -19.78 -9.93 2.58
CA VAL A 223 -19.59 -10.26 4.00
C VAL A 223 -19.72 -8.98 4.81
N VAL A 224 -20.67 -8.95 5.75
CA VAL A 224 -20.88 -7.80 6.63
C VAL A 224 -20.04 -7.96 7.89
N ILE A 225 -19.16 -7.00 8.13
CA ILE A 225 -18.20 -7.00 9.23
C ILE A 225 -18.50 -5.79 10.13
N LEU A 226 -18.64 -6.06 11.41
CA LEU A 226 -18.58 -5.06 12.46
C LEU A 226 -17.12 -4.73 12.73
N LEU A 227 -16.75 -3.46 12.61
CA LEU A 227 -15.44 -2.96 13.02
C LEU A 227 -15.52 -2.30 14.40
N PRO A 228 -14.42 -2.32 15.19
CA PRO A 228 -14.37 -1.60 16.46
C PRO A 228 -14.53 -0.09 16.24
N THR A 229 -15.16 0.61 17.18
CA THR A 229 -15.42 2.06 17.05
C THR A 229 -14.18 2.94 17.26
N SER A 230 -13.06 2.35 17.69
CA SER A 230 -11.79 3.04 17.96
C SER A 230 -10.77 2.93 16.83
N LEU A 231 -11.21 2.88 15.57
CA LEU A 231 -10.29 2.90 14.42
C LEU A 231 -9.52 4.22 14.36
N GLU A 232 -8.24 4.13 14.00
CA GLU A 232 -7.42 5.31 13.76
C GLU A 232 -7.93 6.07 12.52
N PRO A 233 -7.75 7.40 12.43
CA PRO A 233 -8.21 8.19 11.28
C PRO A 233 -7.69 7.67 9.93
N ALA A 234 -6.47 7.14 9.89
CA ALA A 234 -5.89 6.54 8.68
C ALA A 234 -6.62 5.25 8.26
N GLU A 235 -7.13 4.48 9.22
CA GLU A 235 -7.94 3.28 8.97
C GLU A 235 -9.34 3.70 8.50
N LEU A 236 -9.96 4.67 9.17
CA LEU A 236 -11.29 5.20 8.78
C LEU A 236 -11.32 5.70 7.34
N ASN A 237 -10.27 6.37 6.85
CA ASN A 237 -10.20 6.85 5.47
C ASN A 237 -10.31 5.73 4.41
N VAL A 238 -9.92 4.50 4.76
CA VAL A 238 -10.09 3.33 3.88
C VAL A 238 -11.57 2.92 3.80
N PHE A 239 -12.35 3.21 4.85
CA PHE A 239 -13.70 2.67 5.07
C PHE A 239 -14.83 3.66 4.81
N THR A 240 -14.58 4.97 4.88
CA THR A 240 -15.62 6.01 4.77
C THR A 240 -16.22 6.20 3.38
N ALA A 241 -15.72 5.47 2.37
CA ALA A 241 -16.00 5.79 0.98
C ALA A 241 -17.21 5.07 0.37
N LEU A 242 -17.66 3.90 0.86
CA LEU A 242 -18.64 3.08 0.10
C LEU A 242 -19.53 2.19 0.97
N GLU A 243 -20.71 1.91 0.43
CA GLU A 243 -21.70 0.90 0.87
C GLU A 243 -21.08 -0.52 0.88
N ASP A 244 -20.19 -0.75 -0.07
CA ASP A 244 -19.45 -1.99 -0.28
C ASP A 244 -18.00 -1.68 -0.72
N LEU A 245 -17.03 -2.20 0.03
CA LEU A 245 -15.61 -1.94 -0.19
C LEU A 245 -15.00 -2.76 -1.33
N THR A 246 -15.74 -3.70 -1.93
CA THR A 246 -15.24 -4.63 -2.95
C THR A 246 -14.61 -3.89 -4.13
N LEU A 247 -15.37 -2.98 -4.75
CA LEU A 247 -14.90 -2.26 -5.94
C LEU A 247 -13.79 -1.27 -5.61
N ALA A 248 -13.92 -0.49 -4.53
CA ALA A 248 -12.83 0.39 -4.09
C ALA A 248 -11.55 -0.39 -3.84
N THR A 249 -11.63 -1.54 -3.17
CA THR A 249 -10.48 -2.38 -2.89
C THR A 249 -9.88 -2.93 -4.19
N ALA A 250 -10.71 -3.46 -5.09
CA ALA A 250 -10.25 -3.97 -6.38
C ALA A 250 -9.56 -2.90 -7.25
N THR A 251 -10.02 -1.64 -7.22
CA THR A 251 -9.38 -0.53 -7.97
C THR A 251 -7.94 -0.24 -7.54
N ARG A 252 -7.52 -0.71 -6.36
CA ARG A 252 -6.14 -0.55 -5.86
C ARG A 252 -5.15 -1.49 -6.57
N VAL A 253 -5.64 -2.43 -7.37
CA VAL A 253 -4.82 -3.28 -8.26
C VAL A 253 -4.59 -2.52 -9.57
N ALA A 254 -3.81 -1.45 -9.52
CA ALA A 254 -3.70 -0.45 -10.59
C ALA A 254 -3.04 -0.92 -11.90
N TYR A 255 -2.51 -2.15 -11.93
CA TYR A 255 -1.98 -2.79 -13.13
C TYR A 255 -3.03 -3.64 -13.86
N GLU A 256 -4.21 -3.82 -13.27
CA GLU A 256 -5.37 -4.43 -13.91
C GLU A 256 -6.32 -3.34 -14.47
N PRO A 257 -7.16 -3.66 -15.47
CA PRO A 257 -8.24 -2.76 -15.89
C PRO A 257 -9.17 -2.43 -14.71
N PRO A 258 -9.75 -1.22 -14.63
CA PRO A 258 -10.73 -0.90 -13.60
C PRO A 258 -11.88 -1.91 -13.59
N PRO A 259 -12.27 -2.45 -12.41
CA PRO A 259 -13.36 -3.42 -12.32
C PRO A 259 -14.67 -2.75 -12.72
N LYS A 260 -15.51 -3.46 -13.49
CA LYS A 260 -16.83 -2.97 -13.92
C LYS A 260 -17.88 -3.16 -12.83
N ASP A 261 -17.85 -4.32 -12.20
CA ASP A 261 -18.72 -4.75 -11.11
C ASP A 261 -18.00 -5.84 -10.31
N ALA A 262 -18.57 -6.23 -9.17
CA ALA A 262 -17.95 -7.19 -8.26
C ALA A 262 -17.90 -8.62 -8.82
N LEU A 263 -18.78 -8.98 -9.77
CA LEU A 263 -18.82 -10.32 -10.37
C LEU A 263 -17.76 -10.47 -11.48
N ALA A 264 -17.34 -9.35 -12.07
CA ALA A 264 -16.36 -9.28 -13.15
C ALA A 264 -14.93 -8.97 -12.66
N LEU A 265 -14.60 -9.25 -11.40
CA LEU A 265 -13.23 -9.08 -10.89
C LEU A 265 -12.27 -10.05 -11.58
N THR A 266 -11.08 -9.56 -11.96
CA THR A 266 -10.00 -10.45 -12.40
C THR A 266 -9.48 -11.30 -11.23
N ALA A 267 -8.76 -12.39 -11.52
CA ALA A 267 -8.19 -13.25 -10.47
C ALA A 267 -7.29 -12.47 -9.49
N GLU A 268 -6.56 -11.46 -10.00
CA GLU A 268 -5.72 -10.56 -9.21
C GLU A 268 -6.53 -9.66 -8.30
N GLN A 269 -7.59 -9.05 -8.85
CA GLN A 269 -8.49 -8.20 -8.08
C GLN A 269 -9.19 -9.00 -6.99
N ARG A 270 -9.75 -10.17 -7.34
CA ARG A 270 -10.43 -11.05 -6.40
C ARG A 270 -9.49 -11.52 -5.29
N GLY A 271 -8.30 -12.03 -5.64
CA GLY A 271 -7.32 -12.47 -4.65
C GLY A 271 -6.90 -11.37 -3.68
N PHE A 272 -6.71 -10.13 -4.19
CA PHE A 272 -6.44 -9.00 -3.32
C PHE A 272 -7.62 -8.68 -2.39
N VAL A 273 -8.85 -8.59 -2.93
CA VAL A 273 -10.05 -8.31 -2.14
C VAL A 273 -10.27 -9.37 -1.05
N GLU A 274 -10.11 -10.66 -1.36
CA GLU A 274 -10.21 -11.76 -0.39
C GLU A 274 -9.12 -11.67 0.69
N SER A 275 -7.90 -11.25 0.34
CA SER A 275 -6.83 -11.03 1.32
C SER A 275 -7.16 -9.90 2.29
N ILE A 276 -7.84 -8.84 1.82
CA ILE A 276 -8.33 -7.76 2.68
C ILE A 276 -9.47 -8.26 3.57
N LEU A 277 -10.42 -9.02 3.04
CA LEU A 277 -11.48 -9.66 3.83
C LEU A 277 -10.89 -10.54 4.95
N CYS A 278 -9.90 -11.39 4.66
CA CYS A 278 -9.21 -12.20 5.67
C CYS A 278 -8.54 -11.33 6.74
N SER A 279 -7.93 -10.21 6.33
CA SER A 279 -7.29 -9.27 7.27
C SER A 279 -8.33 -8.60 8.18
N LEU A 280 -9.49 -8.21 7.64
CA LEU A 280 -10.59 -7.62 8.39
C LEU A 280 -11.20 -8.62 9.38
N ALA A 281 -11.44 -9.86 8.96
CA ALA A 281 -12.01 -10.90 9.83
C ALA A 281 -11.12 -11.23 11.04
N ARG A 282 -9.80 -11.03 10.92
CA ARG A 282 -8.83 -11.22 12.01
C ARG A 282 -8.48 -9.93 12.75
N PHE A 283 -9.02 -8.79 12.32
CA PHE A 283 -8.70 -7.52 12.93
C PHE A 283 -9.21 -7.49 14.38
N PRO A 284 -8.40 -7.05 15.37
CA PRO A 284 -8.82 -7.07 16.77
C PRO A 284 -10.14 -6.33 17.01
N GLY A 285 -11.13 -7.04 17.55
CA GLY A 285 -12.46 -6.48 17.82
C GLY A 285 -13.40 -6.46 16.63
N ALA A 286 -12.96 -6.86 15.43
CA ALA A 286 -13.85 -7.07 14.30
C ALA A 286 -14.64 -8.38 14.43
N ARG A 287 -15.84 -8.43 13.86
CA ARG A 287 -16.72 -9.60 13.88
C ARG A 287 -17.51 -9.72 12.59
N ILE A 288 -17.64 -10.92 12.03
CA ILE A 288 -18.62 -11.17 10.96
C ILE A 288 -20.01 -11.13 11.60
N MET A 289 -20.92 -10.40 10.96
CA MET A 289 -22.26 -10.15 11.48
C MET A 289 -23.36 -10.81 10.67
N GLY A 290 -23.06 -11.13 9.41
CA GLY A 290 -24.03 -11.59 8.44
C GLY A 290 -23.57 -11.26 7.03
N HIS A 291 -24.54 -11.10 6.13
CA HIS A 291 -24.25 -10.95 4.71
C HIS A 291 -25.20 -9.98 3.99
N LEU A 292 -24.78 -9.52 2.81
CA LEU A 292 -25.62 -8.83 1.83
C LEU A 292 -26.15 -9.83 0.79
N PRO A 293 -27.47 -9.87 0.52
CA PRO A 293 -28.08 -10.85 -0.38
C PRO A 293 -27.62 -10.72 -1.84
N SER A 294 -27.15 -9.55 -2.26
CA SER A 294 -26.63 -9.31 -3.62
C SER A 294 -25.38 -10.13 -3.98
N TYR A 295 -24.78 -10.82 -3.02
CA TYR A 295 -23.55 -11.60 -3.19
C TYR A 295 -23.74 -13.11 -3.02
N CYS A 296 -24.98 -13.60 -2.87
CA CYS A 296 -25.24 -15.04 -2.73
C CYS A 296 -24.71 -15.87 -3.91
N GLU A 297 -24.56 -15.27 -5.10
CA GLU A 297 -23.95 -15.90 -6.28
C GLU A 297 -22.45 -16.23 -6.10
N PHE A 298 -21.74 -15.54 -5.20
CA PHE A 298 -20.35 -15.86 -4.85
C PHE A 298 -20.23 -17.09 -3.95
N TRP A 299 -21.35 -17.57 -3.39
CA TRP A 299 -21.39 -18.63 -2.40
C TRP A 299 -22.23 -19.83 -2.89
N PRO A 300 -21.78 -20.56 -3.92
CA PRO A 300 -22.53 -21.68 -4.46
C PRO A 300 -22.79 -22.80 -3.44
N THR A 301 -22.06 -22.84 -2.32
CA THR A 301 -22.26 -23.80 -1.22
C THR A 301 -23.25 -23.31 -0.14
N LEU A 302 -23.50 -22.00 -0.02
CA LEU A 302 -24.47 -21.45 0.96
C LEU A 302 -25.91 -21.51 0.47
N THR A 303 -26.14 -21.50 -0.84
CA THR A 303 -27.49 -21.61 -1.44
C THR A 303 -28.18 -22.97 -1.22
N GLN A 304 -27.46 -23.97 -0.67
CA GLN A 304 -28.04 -25.26 -0.28
C GLN A 304 -28.69 -25.23 1.12
N TYR A 305 -28.48 -24.15 1.89
CA TYR A 305 -28.92 -24.02 3.29
C TYR A 305 -29.85 -22.82 3.54
N SER A 306 -30.14 -22.03 2.51
CA SER A 306 -31.14 -20.95 2.50
C SER A 306 -32.53 -21.45 2.11
#